data_AF-B8IBX5-F1
#
_entry.id   AF-B8IBX5-F1
#
_cell.length_a   1.000
_cell.length_b   1.000
_cell.length_c   1.000
_cell.angle_alpha   90.00
_cell.angle_beta   90.00
_cell.angle_gamma   90.00
#
_symmetry.space_group_name_H-M   'P 1'
#
loop_
_entity.id
_entity.type
_entity.pdbx_description
1 polymer ?
#
loop_
_entity_poly.entity_id
_entity_poly.type
_entity_poly.pdbx_seq_one_letter_code
_entity_poly.pdbx_strand_id
1 'polypeptide(L)'
;MRSVSSEAGNVVPFRRSKFPAGGYHPEDLAAPSPALARSRRDQRSLMDTVYEAGHLPVAAGDRETKLVAARLQVYGFLIIEAVEEDGHLRRLRPSEAVRAACDRPWRLSRSSYGVNLAVSIPRVDDFLFEPVGMTV
;
A
#
# COMPACT_ATOMS: atom_id res chain seq x y z
N MET A 1 22.53 -36.61 34.51
CA MET A 1 23.41 -35.42 34.63
C MET A 1 24.10 -35.27 33.28
N ARG A 2 23.95 -34.23 32.45
CA ARG A 2 23.78 -32.79 32.69
C ARG A 2 22.76 -32.20 31.70
N SER A 3 21.79 -31.45 32.22
CA SER A 3 21.13 -30.38 31.48
C SER A 3 22.15 -29.27 31.26
N VAL A 4 22.26 -28.76 30.03
CA VAL A 4 22.93 -27.49 29.77
C VAL A 4 21.85 -26.43 29.61
N SER A 5 21.84 -25.51 30.57
CA SER A 5 20.95 -24.36 30.64
C SER A 5 21.09 -23.49 29.40
N SER A 6 19.98 -23.25 28.71
CA SER A 6 19.88 -22.29 27.62
C SER A 6 19.62 -20.92 28.22
N GLU A 7 20.70 -20.16 28.39
CA GLU A 7 20.67 -18.74 28.75
C GLU A 7 21.47 -17.96 27.69
N ALA A 8 20.84 -17.75 26.54
CA ALA A 8 21.24 -16.76 25.55
C ALA A 8 19.99 -16.44 24.72
N GLY A 9 19.73 -15.14 24.58
CA GLY A 9 18.49 -14.55 24.11
C GLY A 9 17.89 -15.12 22.82
N ASN A 10 16.64 -14.74 22.62
CA ASN A 10 15.68 -15.11 21.58
C ASN A 10 16.22 -14.95 20.13
N VAL A 11 17.19 -15.78 19.73
CA VAL A 11 17.68 -15.86 18.35
C VAL A 11 16.79 -16.85 17.63
N VAL A 12 15.88 -16.34 16.81
CA VAL A 12 15.11 -17.18 15.89
C VAL A 12 16.05 -17.63 14.78
N PRO A 13 16.40 -18.93 14.67
CA PRO A 13 17.19 -19.40 13.55
C PRO A 13 16.39 -19.19 12.27
N PHE A 14 17.00 -18.54 11.27
CA PHE A 14 16.46 -18.51 9.93
C PHE A 14 16.41 -19.95 9.43
N ARG A 15 15.25 -20.61 9.54
CA ARG A 15 14.99 -21.85 8.81
C ARG A 15 15.05 -21.48 7.34
N ARG A 16 16.21 -21.73 6.73
CA ARG A 16 16.38 -21.68 5.29
C ARG A 16 15.44 -22.75 4.75
N SER A 17 14.26 -22.32 4.27
CA SER A 17 13.35 -23.21 3.57
C SER A 17 14.18 -23.93 2.53
N LYS A 18 14.22 -25.25 2.62
CA LYS A 18 14.90 -26.10 1.67
C LYS A 18 14.15 -25.92 0.37
N PHE A 19 14.55 -24.93 -0.43
CA PHE A 19 14.12 -24.83 -1.82
C PHE A 19 14.32 -26.22 -2.41
N PRO A 20 13.28 -26.83 -3.02
CA PRO A 20 13.47 -28.12 -3.65
C PRO A 20 14.61 -27.95 -4.64
N ALA A 21 15.59 -28.86 -4.57
CA ALA A 21 16.70 -28.93 -5.50
C ALA A 21 16.20 -29.44 -6.87
N GLY A 22 15.22 -28.74 -7.44
CA GLY A 22 14.83 -28.81 -8.85
C GLY A 22 15.57 -27.70 -9.56
N GLY A 23 16.29 -28.05 -10.63
CA GLY A 23 17.11 -27.13 -11.40
C GLY A 23 16.32 -25.89 -11.85
N TYR A 24 17.00 -24.75 -11.87
CA TYR A 24 16.46 -23.54 -12.47
C TYR A 24 16.45 -23.74 -13.99
N HIS A 25 15.32 -24.18 -14.53
CA HIS A 25 15.14 -24.31 -15.97
C HIS A 25 14.89 -22.91 -16.56
N PRO A 26 15.68 -22.43 -17.53
CA PRO A 26 15.46 -21.12 -18.17
C PRO A 26 14.07 -21.00 -18.80
N GLU A 27 13.44 -22.13 -19.17
CA GLU A 27 12.06 -22.18 -19.65
C GLU A 27 10.98 -21.90 -18.59
N ASP A 28 11.27 -21.99 -17.27
CA ASP A 28 10.30 -21.62 -16.22
C ASP A 28 10.15 -20.09 -16.05
N LEU A 29 10.96 -19.30 -16.77
CA LEU A 29 10.74 -17.86 -16.97
C LEU A 29 9.63 -17.59 -18.01
N ALA A 30 9.08 -18.64 -18.64
CA ALA A 30 8.05 -18.52 -19.65
C ALA A 30 6.68 -18.21 -19.03
N ALA A 31 6.22 -17.00 -19.35
CA ALA A 31 4.91 -16.44 -19.10
C ALA A 31 4.53 -16.16 -17.63
N PRO A 32 4.04 -14.94 -17.32
CA PRO A 32 3.49 -14.65 -16.00
C PRO A 32 2.34 -15.60 -15.69
N SER A 33 2.22 -16.02 -14.43
CA SER A 33 1.10 -16.84 -13.99
C SER A 33 -0.23 -16.20 -14.41
N PRO A 34 -1.27 -16.99 -14.73
CA PRO A 34 -2.54 -16.46 -15.21
C PRO A 34 -3.24 -15.53 -14.19
N ALA A 35 -2.92 -15.68 -12.90
CA ALA A 35 -3.38 -14.77 -11.85
C ALA A 35 -2.67 -13.40 -11.92
N LEU A 36 -1.36 -13.37 -12.16
CA LEU A 36 -0.60 -12.13 -12.32
C LEU A 36 -1.02 -11.39 -13.60
N ALA A 37 -1.26 -12.13 -14.69
CA ALA A 37 -1.74 -11.55 -15.94
C ALA A 37 -3.12 -10.88 -15.79
N ARG A 38 -4.04 -11.50 -15.05
CA ARG A 38 -5.34 -10.91 -14.70
C ARG A 38 -5.18 -9.65 -13.87
N SER A 39 -4.42 -9.72 -12.77
CA SER A 39 -4.18 -8.55 -11.91
C SER A 39 -3.59 -7.34 -12.69
N ARG A 40 -2.67 -7.58 -13.63
CA ARG A 40 -2.13 -6.51 -14.49
C ARG A 40 -3.18 -5.92 -15.43
N ARG A 41 -4.09 -6.74 -15.94
CA ARG A 41 -5.20 -6.29 -16.77
C ARG A 41 -6.17 -5.44 -15.96
N ASP A 42 -6.52 -5.86 -14.75
CA ASP A 42 -7.44 -5.14 -13.86
C ASP A 42 -6.84 -3.79 -13.45
N GLN A 43 -5.54 -3.77 -13.13
CA GLN A 43 -4.79 -2.53 -12.88
C GLN A 43 -4.83 -1.57 -14.07
N ARG A 44 -4.56 -2.07 -15.27
CA ARG A 44 -4.55 -1.26 -16.49
C ARG A 44 -5.94 -0.73 -16.81
N SER A 45 -6.95 -1.58 -16.78
CA SER A 45 -8.34 -1.19 -17.01
C SER A 45 -8.78 -0.11 -16.04
N LEU A 46 -8.48 -0.25 -14.75
CA LEU A 46 -8.83 0.75 -13.74
C LEU A 46 -8.11 2.08 -13.99
N MET A 47 -6.83 2.04 -14.34
CA MET A 47 -6.09 3.25 -14.72
C MET A 47 -6.73 3.92 -15.94
N ASP A 48 -6.96 3.19 -17.02
CA ASP A 48 -7.52 3.74 -18.26
C ASP A 48 -8.85 4.43 -17.99
N THR A 49 -9.76 3.78 -17.24
CA THR A 49 -11.06 4.36 -16.84
C THR A 49 -10.91 5.65 -16.03
N VAL A 50 -10.04 5.66 -15.00
CA VAL A 50 -9.85 6.87 -14.18
C VAL A 50 -9.18 7.97 -14.98
N TYR A 51 -8.25 7.63 -15.88
CA TYR A 51 -7.52 8.62 -16.65
C TYR A 51 -8.36 9.24 -17.76
N GLU A 52 -9.28 8.48 -18.35
CA GLU A 52 -10.27 8.94 -19.32
C GLU A 52 -11.38 9.78 -18.64
N ALA A 53 -12.03 9.24 -17.60
CA ALA A 53 -13.14 9.90 -16.91
C ALA A 53 -12.68 11.04 -15.98
N GLY A 54 -11.40 11.08 -15.61
CA GLY A 54 -10.80 12.01 -14.65
C GLY A 54 -11.10 11.67 -13.19
N HIS A 55 -12.23 11.04 -12.89
CA HIS A 55 -12.58 10.50 -11.60
C HIS A 55 -13.51 9.28 -11.74
N LEU A 56 -13.51 8.41 -10.72
CA LEU A 56 -14.35 7.20 -10.70
C LEU A 56 -14.89 6.96 -9.28
N PRO A 57 -16.22 6.91 -9.07
CA PRO A 57 -16.79 6.46 -7.80
C PRO A 57 -16.64 4.94 -7.65
N VAL A 58 -16.34 4.49 -6.43
CA VAL A 58 -16.19 3.08 -6.07
C VAL A 58 -17.08 2.79 -4.85
N ALA A 59 -17.93 1.78 -4.97
CA ALA A 59 -18.87 1.40 -3.92
C ALA A 59 -18.15 0.89 -2.66
N ALA A 60 -18.79 1.02 -1.50
CA ALA A 60 -18.21 0.55 -0.23
C ALA A 60 -17.87 -0.95 -0.25
N GLY A 61 -18.73 -1.77 -0.87
CA GLY A 61 -18.56 -3.23 -0.94
C GLY A 61 -17.63 -3.74 -2.04
N ASP A 62 -17.14 -2.89 -2.95
CA ASP A 62 -16.26 -3.32 -4.04
C ASP A 62 -14.80 -3.43 -3.56
N ARG A 63 -14.54 -4.50 -2.81
CA ARG A 63 -13.23 -4.74 -2.19
C ARG A 63 -12.14 -5.01 -3.23
N GLU A 64 -12.48 -5.64 -4.35
CA GLU A 64 -11.52 -5.99 -5.40
C GLU A 64 -10.95 -4.73 -6.04
N THR A 65 -11.82 -3.84 -6.54
CA THR A 65 -11.42 -2.55 -7.11
C THR A 65 -10.65 -1.71 -6.10
N LYS A 66 -11.08 -1.70 -4.83
CA LYS A 66 -10.39 -0.96 -3.76
C LYS A 66 -8.98 -1.45 -3.46
N LEU A 67 -8.74 -2.77 -3.47
CA LEU A 67 -7.40 -3.33 -3.30
C LEU A 67 -6.49 -2.94 -4.46
N VAL A 68 -7.00 -2.97 -5.69
CA VAL A 68 -6.26 -2.53 -6.87
C VAL A 68 -5.96 -1.03 -6.79
N ALA A 69 -6.96 -0.21 -6.45
CA ALA A 69 -6.81 1.23 -6.28
C ALA A 69 -5.79 1.59 -5.19
N ALA A 70 -5.85 0.94 -4.03
CA ALA A 70 -4.91 1.18 -2.92
C ALA A 70 -3.46 0.85 -3.34
N ARG A 71 -3.26 -0.23 -4.11
CA ARG A 71 -1.93 -0.55 -4.67
C ARG A 71 -1.48 0.54 -5.66
N LEU A 72 -2.35 0.98 -6.55
CA LEU A 72 -2.02 2.04 -7.51
C LEU A 72 -1.74 3.39 -6.83
N GLN A 73 -2.38 3.66 -5.69
CA GLN A 73 -2.08 4.81 -4.84
C GLN A 73 -0.68 4.72 -4.23
N VAL A 74 -0.25 3.55 -3.74
CA VAL A 74 1.11 3.33 -3.23
C VAL A 74 2.15 3.61 -4.33
N TYR A 75 1.86 3.22 -5.57
CA TYR A 75 2.72 3.53 -6.72
C TYR A 75 2.66 5.00 -7.15
N GLY A 76 1.71 5.79 -6.63
CA GLY A 76 1.57 7.21 -6.93
C GLY A 76 0.76 7.51 -8.19
N PHE A 77 0.02 6.55 -8.75
CA PHE A 77 -0.79 6.75 -9.97
C PHE A 77 -2.18 7.30 -9.70
N LEU A 78 -2.72 7.07 -8.51
CA LEU A 78 -4.08 7.47 -8.16
C LEU A 78 -4.12 8.23 -6.84
N ILE A 79 -5.10 9.12 -6.73
CA ILE A 79 -5.51 9.73 -5.47
C ILE A 79 -6.84 9.10 -5.07
N ILE A 80 -6.96 8.73 -3.79
CA ILE A 80 -8.17 8.13 -3.22
C ILE A 80 -8.75 9.08 -2.20
N GLU A 81 -10.04 9.37 -2.34
CA GLU A 81 -10.83 10.13 -1.37
C GLU A 81 -11.94 9.24 -0.84
N ALA A 82 -12.11 9.15 0.48
CA ALA A 82 -13.29 8.56 1.09
C ALA A 82 -14.45 9.57 1.03
N VAL A 83 -15.63 9.06 0.70
CA VAL A 83 -16.89 9.79 0.87
C VAL A 83 -17.35 9.55 2.30
N GLU A 84 -17.31 10.61 3.12
CA GLU A 84 -17.82 10.57 4.50
C GLU A 84 -19.36 10.56 4.52
N GLU A 85 -19.98 10.30 5.67
CA GLU A 85 -21.46 10.24 5.79
C GLU A 85 -22.13 11.55 5.42
N ASP A 86 -21.45 12.67 5.70
CA ASP A 86 -21.91 14.02 5.37
C ASP A 86 -21.69 14.38 3.89
N GLY A 87 -21.20 13.44 3.07
CA GLY A 87 -20.90 13.63 1.65
C GLY A 87 -19.58 14.36 1.37
N HIS A 88 -18.85 14.77 2.40
CA HIS A 88 -17.53 15.37 2.27
C HIS A 88 -16.50 14.36 1.74
N LEU A 89 -15.59 14.86 0.91
CA LEU A 89 -14.49 14.08 0.34
C LEU A 89 -13.23 14.27 1.20
N ARG A 90 -12.77 13.19 1.81
CA ARG A 90 -11.52 13.17 2.59
C ARG A 90 -10.47 12.34 1.88
N ARG A 91 -9.33 12.96 1.55
CA ARG A 91 -8.19 12.25 0.97
C ARG A 91 -7.60 11.23 1.95
N LEU A 92 -7.44 10.00 1.48
CA LEU A 92 -6.81 8.91 2.25
C LEU A 92 -5.32 8.85 1.96
N ARG A 93 -4.50 8.62 2.99
CA ARG A 93 -3.11 8.18 2.83
C ARG A 93 -3.07 6.70 2.43
N PRO A 94 -1.98 6.20 1.82
CA PRO A 94 -1.88 4.79 1.45
C PRO A 94 -2.17 3.81 2.61
N SER A 95 -1.66 4.13 3.81
CA SER A 95 -1.89 3.34 5.03
C SER A 95 -3.36 3.35 5.47
N GLU A 96 -4.08 4.45 5.23
CA GLU A 96 -5.50 4.57 5.53
C GLU A 96 -6.33 3.83 4.48
N ALA A 97 -6.00 3.93 3.18
CA ALA A 97 -6.72 3.23 2.12
C ALA A 97 -6.70 1.70 2.30
N VAL A 98 -5.56 1.12 2.72
CA VAL A 98 -5.47 -0.32 3.00
C VAL A 98 -6.35 -0.74 4.19
N ARG A 99 -6.52 0.13 5.20
CA ARG A 99 -7.32 -0.15 6.40
C ARG A 99 -8.80 0.16 6.20
N ALA A 100 -9.13 1.24 5.51
CA ALA A 100 -10.48 1.75 5.27
C ALA A 100 -11.20 1.06 4.08
N ALA A 101 -10.64 -0.05 3.58
CA ALA A 101 -11.13 -0.73 2.39
C ALA A 101 -12.58 -1.22 2.50
N CYS A 102 -13.17 -1.34 3.70
CA CYS A 102 -14.47 -2.01 3.86
C CYS A 102 -15.67 -1.08 4.12
N ASP A 103 -15.47 0.12 4.68
CA ASP A 103 -16.59 0.77 5.38
C ASP A 103 -17.23 1.97 4.66
N ARG A 104 -16.52 2.59 3.70
CA ARG A 104 -16.98 3.81 3.03
C ARG A 104 -16.84 3.75 1.51
N PRO A 105 -17.73 4.39 0.73
CA PRO A 105 -17.53 4.60 -0.70
C PRO A 105 -16.27 5.46 -0.94
N TRP A 106 -15.58 5.22 -2.04
CA TRP A 106 -14.42 6.00 -2.44
C TRP A 106 -14.69 6.76 -3.74
N ARG A 107 -13.92 7.82 -3.95
CA ARG A 107 -13.74 8.49 -5.23
C ARG A 107 -12.27 8.42 -5.61
N LEU A 108 -12.00 7.82 -6.76
CA LEU A 108 -10.67 7.76 -7.34
C LEU A 108 -10.50 8.96 -8.27
N SER A 109 -9.31 9.53 -8.31
CA SER A 109 -8.94 10.56 -9.27
C SER A 109 -7.51 10.34 -9.77
N ARG A 110 -7.21 10.91 -10.94
CA ARG A 110 -5.86 10.90 -11.51
C ARG A 110 -4.87 11.55 -10.54
N SER A 111 -3.69 10.96 -10.37
CA SER A 111 -2.60 11.73 -9.79
C SER A 111 -2.08 12.71 -10.84
N SER A 112 -2.10 14.01 -10.52
CA SER A 112 -1.33 14.98 -11.29
C SER A 112 0.14 14.68 -11.04
N TYR A 113 0.82 14.15 -12.06
CA TYR A 113 2.28 13.96 -12.07
C TYR A 113 2.94 15.27 -11.62
N GLY A 114 3.45 15.34 -10.39
CA GLY A 114 4.28 16.46 -9.92
C GLY A 114 3.98 17.07 -8.54
N VAL A 115 2.83 16.83 -7.88
CA VAL A 115 2.47 17.62 -6.66
C VAL A 115 2.20 16.80 -5.39
N ASN A 116 2.15 15.47 -5.47
CA ASN A 116 1.30 14.72 -4.54
C ASN A 116 1.95 13.61 -3.69
N LEU A 117 3.24 13.73 -3.38
CA LEU A 117 3.77 13.20 -2.12
C LEU A 117 3.42 14.14 -0.95
N ALA A 118 2.18 14.66 -0.92
CA ALA A 118 1.68 15.53 0.12
C ALA A 118 1.35 14.68 1.36
N VAL A 119 2.39 14.23 2.05
CA VAL A 119 2.35 14.26 3.50
C VAL A 119 2.09 15.73 3.83
N SER A 120 0.89 16.07 4.28
CA SER A 120 0.65 17.36 4.90
C SER A 120 1.53 17.40 6.15
N ILE A 121 2.77 17.87 6.01
CA ILE A 121 3.61 18.25 7.13
C ILE A 121 2.94 19.53 7.66
N PRO A 122 2.43 19.54 8.90
CA PRO A 122 1.92 20.75 9.50
C PRO A 122 3.02 21.84 9.41
N ARG A 123 2.66 23.07 9.03
CA ARG A 123 3.60 24.21 8.91
C ARG A 123 4.28 24.63 10.21
N VAL A 124 4.07 23.91 11.31
CA VAL A 124 4.69 24.18 12.61
C VAL A 124 5.96 23.33 12.68
N ASP A 125 7.07 23.92 12.24
CA ASP A 125 8.42 23.29 12.25
C ASP A 125 9.02 23.16 13.67
N ASP A 126 8.39 23.70 14.71
CA ASP A 126 9.00 23.82 16.04
C ASP A 126 8.88 22.58 16.95
N PHE A 127 8.19 21.50 16.57
CA PHE A 127 7.91 20.40 17.51
C PHE A 127 8.88 19.22 17.47
N LEU A 128 9.76 19.13 16.45
CA LEU A 128 10.57 17.92 16.23
C LEU A 128 11.94 17.95 16.92
N PHE A 129 12.43 19.12 17.35
CA PHE A 129 13.78 19.26 17.90
C PHE A 129 13.90 20.35 18.99
N GLU A 130 12.95 20.49 19.91
CA GLU A 130 13.25 21.25 21.13
C GLU A 130 14.14 20.42 22.07
N PRO A 131 15.40 20.81 22.33
CA PRO A 131 16.14 20.27 23.45
C PRO A 131 15.52 20.82 24.73
N VAL A 132 14.79 19.97 25.45
CA VAL A 132 14.44 20.23 26.85
C VAL A 132 15.73 20.47 27.63
N GLY A 133 15.97 21.74 27.97
CA GLY A 133 16.77 22.19 29.10
C GLY A 133 18.23 21.74 29.14
N MET A 134 19.12 22.52 28.52
CA MET A 134 20.46 22.75 29.08
C MET A 134 20.68 24.25 29.24
N THR A 135 20.20 24.79 30.35
CA THR A 135 20.65 26.08 30.89
C THR A 135 22.12 25.95 31.32
N VAL A 136 22.97 26.83 30.79
CA VAL A 136 24.34 27.11 31.26
C VAL A 136 24.26 27.94 32.54
#